data_AF-X1VW38-F1
#
_entry.id   AF-X1VW38-F1
#
_cell.length_a   1.000
_cell.length_b   1.000
_cell.length_c   1.000
_cell.angle_alpha   90.00
_cell.angle_beta   90.00
_cell.angle_gamma   90.00
#
_symmetry.space_group_name_H-M   'P 1'
#
loop_
_entity.id
_entity.type
_entity.pdbx_description
1 polymer ?
#
loop_
_entity_poly.entity_id
_entity_poly.type
_entity_poly.pdbx_seq_one_letter_code
_entity_poly.pdbx_strand_id
1 'polypeptide(L)'
;TFEQLKTRARDFALWLIKAGNIAINDKVAVLGKNRVDWDVALWGIILAGAVPVLIDPERPVEGVQNHLTSTDTRLLVMADDYQDADSRRELKEWASGKSLGLIEMT
;
A
#
# COMPACT_ATOMS: atom_id res chain seq x y z
N THR A 1 -10.85 -6.16 17.91
CA THR A 1 -11.84 -5.18 18.42
C THR A 1 -11.61 -3.83 17.76
N PHE A 2 -12.53 -2.87 17.89
CA PHE A 2 -12.33 -1.51 17.36
C PHE A 2 -11.12 -0.80 17.99
N GLU A 3 -10.86 -0.99 19.28
CA GLU A 3 -9.67 -0.41 19.93
C GLU A 3 -8.37 -0.97 19.37
N GLN A 4 -8.30 -2.28 19.10
CA GLN A 4 -7.11 -2.88 18.47
C GLN A 4 -6.87 -2.33 17.06
N LEU A 5 -7.92 -2.18 16.25
CA LEU A 5 -7.81 -1.58 14.92
C LEU A 5 -7.30 -0.13 15.01
N LYS A 6 -7.90 0.67 15.89
CA LYS A 6 -7.52 2.07 16.09
C LYS A 6 -6.05 2.21 16.49
N THR A 7 -5.56 1.38 17.42
CA THR A 7 -4.15 1.40 17.84
C THR A 7 -3.23 1.05 16.67
N ARG A 8 -3.47 -0.08 15.99
CA ARG A 8 -2.64 -0.53 14.86
C ARG A 8 -2.63 0.48 13.71
N ALA A 9 -3.79 1.06 13.37
CA ALA A 9 -3.90 2.07 12.32
C ALA A 9 -3.15 3.35 12.68
N ARG A 10 -3.19 3.80 13.95
CA ARG A 10 -2.41 4.95 14.41
C ARG A 10 -0.92 4.70 14.35
N ASP A 11 -0.46 3.53 14.74
CA ASP A 11 0.96 3.17 14.67
C ASP A 11 1.44 3.13 13.22
N PHE A 12 0.63 2.57 12.33
CA PHE A 12 0.92 2.56 10.89
C PHE A 12 0.94 3.99 10.30
N ALA A 13 0.00 4.86 10.68
CA ALA A 13 0.00 6.26 10.26
C ALA A 13 1.28 7.00 10.68
N LEU A 14 1.73 6.81 11.93
CA LEU A 14 2.97 7.40 12.43
C LEU A 14 4.19 6.87 11.66
N TRP A 15 4.20 5.59 11.31
CA TRP A 15 5.24 5.01 10.48
C TRP A 15 5.25 5.62 9.06
N LEU A 16 4.08 5.76 8.42
CA LEU A 16 3.94 6.37 7.09
C LEU A 16 4.52 7.80 7.08
N ILE A 17 4.22 8.61 8.10
CA ILE A 17 4.71 9.98 8.20
C ILE A 17 6.23 10.01 8.42
N LYS A 18 6.75 9.19 9.34
CA LYS A 18 8.16 9.29 9.78
C LYS A 18 9.12 8.53 8.88
N ALA A 19 8.84 7.25 8.63
CA ALA A 19 9.72 6.35 7.90
C ALA A 19 9.32 6.26 6.43
N GLY A 20 8.01 6.24 6.15
CA GLY A 20 7.49 6.27 4.78
C GLY A 20 7.64 7.62 4.08
N ASN A 21 7.94 8.69 4.84
CA ASN A 21 8.03 10.08 4.36
C ASN A 21 6.81 10.48 3.51
N ILE A 22 5.62 10.07 3.96
CA ILE A 22 4.35 10.36 3.33
C ILE A 22 3.80 11.69 3.85
N ALA A 23 3.46 12.58 2.92
CA ALA A 23 2.85 13.86 3.18
C ALA A 23 1.32 13.82 3.03
N ILE A 24 0.66 14.90 3.47
CA ILE A 24 -0.77 15.09 3.24
C ILE A 24 -1.04 15.10 1.72
N ASN A 25 -2.09 14.41 1.30
CA ASN A 25 -2.51 14.21 -0.10
C ASN A 25 -1.59 13.32 -0.96
N ASP A 26 -0.51 12.75 -0.42
CA ASP A 26 0.24 11.70 -1.11
C ASP A 26 -0.66 10.47 -1.30
N LYS A 27 -0.47 9.75 -2.41
CA LYS A 27 -1.26 8.57 -2.74
C LYS A 27 -0.51 7.35 -2.26
N VAL A 28 -1.18 6.54 -1.45
CA VAL A 28 -0.63 5.28 -0.95
C VAL A 28 -1.52 4.16 -1.47
N ALA A 29 -0.95 3.31 -2.31
CA ALA A 29 -1.67 2.18 -2.88
C ALA A 29 -1.70 1.00 -1.94
N VAL A 30 -2.83 0.29 -1.93
CA VAL A 30 -3.02 -0.97 -1.22
C VAL A 30 -3.38 -2.04 -2.24
N LEU A 31 -2.58 -3.10 -2.27
CA LEU A 31 -2.72 -4.22 -3.20
C LEU A 31 -2.74 -5.53 -2.42
N GLY A 32 -3.85 -6.23 -2.44
CA GLY A 32 -4.04 -7.48 -1.70
C GLY A 32 -5.50 -7.84 -1.56
N LYS A 33 -5.80 -9.08 -1.18
CA LYS A 33 -7.19 -9.51 -0.94
C LYS A 33 -7.71 -8.96 0.38
N ASN A 34 -9.02 -9.08 0.59
CA ASN A 34 -9.67 -8.61 1.82
C ASN A 34 -9.15 -9.39 3.04
N ARG A 35 -8.36 -8.70 3.89
CA ARG A 35 -7.71 -9.23 5.10
C ARG A 35 -7.79 -8.21 6.23
N VAL A 36 -7.58 -8.65 7.47
CA VAL A 36 -7.63 -7.75 8.65
C VAL A 36 -6.61 -6.61 8.55
N ASP A 37 -5.43 -6.87 8.00
CA ASP A 37 -4.39 -5.84 7.88
C ASP A 37 -4.71 -4.80 6.81
N TRP A 38 -5.67 -5.11 5.92
CA TRP A 38 -6.15 -4.18 4.92
C TRP A 38 -6.89 -3.01 5.58
N ASP A 39 -7.71 -3.27 6.60
CA ASP A 39 -8.35 -2.22 7.39
C ASP A 39 -7.31 -1.36 8.12
N VAL A 40 -6.25 -1.99 8.66
CA VAL A 40 -5.15 -1.25 9.31
C VAL A 40 -4.45 -0.33 8.31
N ALA A 41 -4.16 -0.82 7.10
CA ALA A 41 -3.55 -0.04 6.04
C ALA A 41 -4.45 1.12 5.61
N LEU A 42 -5.72 0.86 5.29
CA LEU A 42 -6.70 1.86 4.87
C LEU A 42 -6.82 2.98 5.92
N TRP A 43 -7.08 2.62 7.18
CA TRP A 43 -7.27 3.60 8.23
C TRP A 43 -5.97 4.33 8.57
N GLY A 44 -4.81 3.66 8.53
CA GLY A 44 -3.54 4.32 8.77
C GLY A 44 -3.18 5.34 7.69
N ILE A 45 -3.49 5.06 6.42
CA ILE A 45 -3.32 6.01 5.31
C ILE A 45 -4.21 7.24 5.53
N ILE A 46 -5.50 7.03 5.84
CA ILE A 46 -6.45 8.12 6.11
C ILE A 46 -5.99 8.95 7.31
N LEU A 47 -5.55 8.31 8.40
CA LEU A 47 -5.06 8.99 9.61
C LEU A 47 -3.76 9.76 9.38
N ALA A 48 -2.94 9.34 8.41
CA ALA A 48 -1.75 10.09 8.00
C ALA A 48 -2.09 11.33 7.13
N GLY A 49 -3.35 11.53 6.75
CA GLY A 49 -3.78 12.58 5.83
C GLY A 49 -3.47 12.27 4.37
N ALA A 50 -3.13 11.02 4.05
CA ALA A 50 -2.84 10.54 2.71
C ALA A 50 -4.10 9.96 2.04
N VAL A 51 -4.03 9.74 0.72
CA VAL A 51 -5.13 9.24 -0.11
C VAL A 51 -4.91 7.74 -0.38
N PRO A 52 -5.81 6.86 0.11
CA PRO A 52 -5.72 5.43 -0.20
C PRO A 52 -6.11 5.17 -1.65
N VAL A 53 -5.26 4.45 -2.38
CA VAL A 53 -5.53 3.95 -3.73
C VAL A 53 -5.73 2.44 -3.66
N LEU A 54 -6.97 1.99 -3.85
CA LEU A 54 -7.33 0.59 -3.63
C LEU A 54 -7.29 -0.15 -4.96
N ILE A 55 -6.37 -1.11 -5.08
CA ILE A 55 -6.12 -1.83 -6.32
C ILE A 55 -6.67 -3.25 -6.20
N ASP A 56 -7.51 -3.63 -7.15
CA ASP A 56 -8.04 -4.99 -7.28
C ASP A 56 -6.87 -5.99 -7.45
N PRO A 57 -6.68 -6.96 -6.52
CA PRO A 57 -5.57 -7.90 -6.56
C PRO A 57 -5.67 -8.92 -7.70
N GLU A 58 -6.81 -9.02 -8.39
CA GLU A 58 -6.95 -9.87 -9.58
C GLU A 58 -6.36 -9.21 -10.83
N ARG A 59 -5.93 -7.94 -10.74
CA ARG A 59 -5.26 -7.24 -11.85
C ARG A 59 -3.87 -7.85 -12.13
N PRO A 60 -3.54 -8.11 -13.40
CA PRO A 60 -2.19 -8.51 -13.77
C PRO A 60 -1.19 -7.40 -13.44
N VAL A 61 0.08 -7.78 -13.29
CA VAL A 61 1.18 -6.87 -12.90
C VAL A 61 1.20 -5.59 -13.73
N GLU A 62 1.12 -5.69 -15.05
CA GLU A 62 1.05 -4.53 -15.95
C GLU A 62 -0.13 -3.59 -15.61
N GLY A 63 -1.30 -4.16 -15.31
CA GLY A 63 -2.49 -3.40 -14.92
C GLY A 63 -2.30 -2.66 -13.59
N VAL A 64 -1.56 -3.25 -12.65
CA VAL A 64 -1.18 -2.61 -11.39
C VAL A 64 -0.18 -1.48 -11.63
N GLN A 65 0.88 -1.72 -12.40
CA GLN A 65 1.89 -0.71 -12.76
C GLN A 65 1.26 0.53 -13.42
N ASN A 66 0.33 0.31 -14.34
CA ASN A 66 -0.41 1.38 -15.01
C ASN A 66 -1.27 2.18 -14.02
N HIS A 67 -1.90 1.50 -13.07
CA HIS A 67 -2.71 2.15 -12.03
C HIS A 67 -1.85 3.00 -11.09
N LEU A 68 -0.72 2.46 -10.63
CA LEU A 68 0.24 3.15 -9.77
C LEU A 68 0.80 4.40 -10.45
N THR A 69 1.13 4.30 -11.74
CA THR A 69 1.62 5.43 -12.54
C THR A 69 0.54 6.49 -12.73
N SER A 70 -0.69 6.08 -13.08
CA SER A 70 -1.79 7.02 -13.36
C SER A 70 -2.28 7.78 -12.12
N THR A 71 -2.01 7.23 -10.93
CA THR A 71 -2.42 7.82 -9.65
C THR A 71 -1.30 8.62 -8.98
N ASP A 72 -0.10 8.67 -9.57
CA ASP A 72 1.09 9.27 -8.97
C ASP A 72 1.32 8.72 -7.55
N THR A 73 1.29 7.38 -7.45
CA THR A 73 1.43 6.68 -6.17
C THR A 73 2.82 6.91 -5.59
N ARG A 74 2.89 7.28 -4.31
CA ARG A 74 4.13 7.51 -3.57
C ARG A 74 4.66 6.27 -2.87
N LEU A 75 3.77 5.41 -2.40
CA LEU A 75 4.09 4.16 -1.70
C LEU A 75 3.05 3.07 -1.99
N LEU A 76 3.52 1.85 -2.20
CA LEU A 76 2.70 0.65 -2.36
C LEU A 76 2.80 -0.22 -1.09
N VAL A 77 1.66 -0.54 -0.51
CA VAL A 77 1.49 -1.58 0.51
C VAL A 77 0.98 -2.84 -0.20
N MET A 78 1.85 -3.84 -0.34
CA MET A 78 1.55 -5.07 -1.06
C MET A 78 1.38 -6.25 -0.10
N ALA A 79 0.28 -6.98 -0.21
CA ALA A 79 0.08 -8.21 0.53
C ALA A 79 0.86 -9.37 -0.10
N ASP A 80 1.24 -10.32 0.74
CA ASP A 80 1.85 -11.58 0.35
C ASP A 80 0.90 -12.53 -0.43
N ASP A 81 -0.38 -12.19 -0.50
CA ASP A 81 -1.41 -12.90 -1.26
C ASP A 81 -1.69 -12.30 -2.66
N TYR A 82 -0.98 -11.24 -3.06
CA TYR A 82 -1.05 -10.72 -4.42
C TYR A 82 -0.42 -11.72 -5.39
N GLN A 83 -1.25 -12.40 -6.18
CA GLN A 83 -0.87 -13.36 -7.21
C GLN A 83 0.25 -14.33 -6.74
N ASP A 84 1.12 -14.77 -7.65
CA ASP A 84 2.22 -15.67 -7.34
C ASP A 84 3.51 -14.92 -6.95
N ALA A 85 4.57 -15.68 -6.65
CA ALA A 85 5.85 -15.12 -6.26
C ALA A 85 6.56 -14.38 -7.42
N ASP A 86 6.33 -14.80 -8.66
CA ASP A 86 6.94 -14.19 -9.84
C ASP A 86 6.33 -12.81 -10.11
N SER A 87 5.01 -12.70 -10.00
CA SER A 87 4.25 -11.46 -10.15
C SER A 87 4.67 -10.42 -9.10
N ARG A 88 4.82 -10.85 -7.84
CA ARG A 88 5.33 -9.98 -6.75
C ARG A 88 6.78 -9.56 -6.96
N ARG A 89 7.63 -10.46 -7.48
CA ARG A 89 9.03 -10.14 -7.79
C ARG A 89 9.11 -9.09 -8.89
N GLU A 90 8.38 -9.29 -9.98
CA GLU A 90 8.32 -8.34 -11.11
C GLU A 90 7.88 -6.95 -10.64
N LEU A 91 6.80 -6.89 -9.83
CA LEU A 91 6.31 -5.61 -9.32
C LEU A 91 7.31 -4.92 -8.38
N LYS A 92 8.06 -5.67 -7.57
CA LYS A 92 9.14 -5.14 -6.69
C LYS A 92 10.29 -4.56 -7.49
N GLU A 93 10.73 -5.26 -8.54
CA GLU A 93 11.78 -4.79 -9.44
C GLU A 93 11.36 -3.51 -10.16
N TRP A 94 10.13 -3.48 -10.67
CA TRP A 94 9.55 -2.30 -11.30
C TRP A 94 9.47 -1.10 -10.35
N ALA A 95 8.98 -1.29 -9.13
CA ALA A 95 8.85 -0.22 -8.12
C ALA A 95 10.21 0.40 -7.76
N SER A 96 11.23 -0.45 -7.62
CA SER A 96 12.60 -0.03 -7.32
C SER A 96 13.18 0.88 -8.41
N GLY A 97 12.85 0.62 -9.67
CA GLY A 97 13.25 1.46 -10.82
C GLY A 97 12.53 2.81 -10.92
N LYS A 98 11.44 3.03 -10.17
CA LYS A 98 10.60 4.23 -10.23
C LYS A 98 10.68 5.12 -8.98
N SER A 99 11.57 4.81 -8.03
CA SER A 99 11.63 5.46 -6.72
C SER A 99 10.30 5.43 -5.95
N LEU A 100 9.47 4.42 -6.24
CA LEU A 100 8.23 4.13 -5.54
C LEU A 100 8.56 3.39 -4.24
N GLY A 101 8.08 3.91 -3.10
CA GLY A 101 8.20 3.18 -1.84
C GLY A 101 7.39 1.88 -1.90
N LEU A 102 7.92 0.79 -1.35
CA LEU A 102 7.19 -0.48 -1.28
C LEU A 102 7.38 -1.11 0.09
N ILE A 103 6.27 -1.56 0.68
CA ILE A 103 6.28 -2.40 1.88
C ILE A 103 5.38 -3.60 1.68
N GLU A 104 5.74 -4.71 2.32
CA GLU A 104 4.93 -5.92 2.34
C GLU A 104 4.11 -5.96 3.64
N MET A 105 2.80 -6.24 3.53
CA MET A 105 1.96 -6.55 4.69
C MET A 105 1.97 -8.07 4.93
N THR A 106 2.24 -8.45 6.18
CA THR A 106 2.24 -9.86 6.66
C THR A 106 1.04 -10.13 7.54
#